data_AF-A0AAW0D1X9-F1
#
_entry.id   AF-A0AAW0D1X9-F1
#
_cell.length_a   1.000
_cell.length_b   1.000
_cell.length_c   1.000
_cell.angle_alpha   90.00
_cell.angle_beta   90.00
_cell.angle_gamma   90.00
#
_symmetry.space_group_name_H-M   'P 1'
#
loop_
_entity.id
_entity.type
_entity.pdbx_description
1 polymer ?
#
loop_
_entity_poly.entity_id
_entity_poly.type
_entity_poly.pdbx_seq_one_letter_code
_entity_poly.pdbx_strand_id
1 'polypeptide(L)'
;MPSSLVSTLCLILISGFLSLLTFNLQTAFNMNHGSYPEVNVHEVVHFGAVITLQHVSTTGGYLSSLNASYPKRPASSEQQLVAVAAARSDDTSWRIYNASMRSELVDQDDVQGMHHVSRDATVILRHVATHKFLHSHQEFAAPVTSGEGHWEVTAYGMRGFEGDANDDWVVEPLRGAVLTTATPFRLRHRLTGCYLASREGAQLPEWGFGLQEVTCTRDEAGGDLWIIDAI
;
A
#
# COMPACT_ATOMS: atom_id res chain seq x y z
N MET A 1 48.84 -57.25 69.31
CA MET A 1 47.39 -57.15 69.07
C MET A 1 47.18 -56.45 67.73
N PRO A 2 46.26 -56.95 66.88
CA PRO A 2 46.61 -57.34 65.52
C PRO A 2 46.05 -56.43 64.42
N SER A 3 46.77 -56.51 63.31
CA SER A 3 46.49 -56.03 61.96
C SER A 3 45.66 -57.01 61.13
N SER A 4 44.75 -56.52 60.30
CA SER A 4 44.41 -56.99 58.93
C SER A 4 43.00 -56.49 58.56
N LEU A 5 42.89 -55.50 57.66
CA LEU A 5 42.66 -55.68 56.22
C LEU A 5 41.28 -56.28 55.89
N VAL A 6 40.40 -55.38 55.44
CA VAL A 6 39.67 -55.40 54.16
C VAL A 6 39.23 -56.77 53.65
N SER A 7 37.91 -56.96 53.60
CA SER A 7 37.12 -57.64 52.56
C SER A 7 35.74 -57.88 53.18
N THR A 8 34.59 -57.52 52.60
CA THR A 8 34.01 -58.26 51.48
C THR A 8 32.72 -57.56 51.05
N LEU A 9 32.64 -57.29 49.75
CA LEU A 9 31.47 -57.30 48.85
C LEU A 9 30.07 -57.24 49.46
N CYS A 10 29.28 -56.27 49.03
CA CYS A 10 28.30 -56.45 47.95
C CYS A 10 27.54 -55.13 47.79
N LEU A 11 27.85 -54.38 46.74
CA LEU A 11 27.00 -54.27 45.56
C LEU A 11 25.73 -53.43 45.77
N ILE A 12 25.86 -52.19 45.31
CA ILE A 12 24.96 -51.45 44.42
C ILE A 12 23.52 -51.22 44.92
N LEU A 13 23.17 -49.97 45.14
CA LEU A 13 22.30 -49.16 44.25
C LEU A 13 21.75 -47.95 45.01
N ILE A 14 21.87 -46.76 44.38
CA ILE A 14 21.11 -45.52 44.66
C ILE A 14 21.63 -44.81 45.93
N SER A 15 22.37 -43.68 45.89
CA SER A 15 21.97 -42.40 45.31
C SER A 15 23.18 -41.44 45.21
N GLY A 16 24.02 -41.62 44.19
CA GLY A 16 25.18 -40.76 43.92
C GLY A 16 25.12 -40.13 42.53
N PHE A 17 23.97 -39.58 42.14
CA PHE A 17 23.78 -38.85 40.87
C PHE A 17 22.99 -37.57 41.11
N LEU A 18 23.49 -36.73 42.01
CA LEU A 18 22.91 -35.41 42.25
C LEU A 18 24.06 -34.40 42.44
N SER A 19 24.68 -33.95 41.34
CA SER A 19 25.22 -32.57 41.17
C SER A 19 26.21 -32.39 39.99
N LEU A 20 26.06 -33.09 38.86
CA LEU A 20 26.87 -32.80 37.65
C LEU A 20 26.04 -32.73 36.36
N LEU A 21 24.76 -32.34 36.46
CA LEU A 21 23.87 -32.18 35.30
C LEU A 21 23.18 -30.80 35.27
N THR A 22 23.86 -29.76 35.75
CA THR A 22 23.40 -28.35 35.63
C THR A 22 24.24 -27.50 34.68
N PHE A 23 25.13 -28.10 33.88
CA PHE A 23 25.82 -27.41 32.79
C PHE A 23 25.58 -28.12 31.46
N ASN A 24 24.43 -27.84 30.83
CA ASN A 24 24.20 -27.75 29.38
C ASN A 24 22.69 -27.83 29.06
N LEU A 25 21.91 -26.87 29.58
CA LEU A 25 20.53 -26.62 29.16
C LEU A 25 20.36 -25.22 28.55
N GLN A 26 21.41 -24.70 27.90
CA GLN A 26 21.34 -23.39 27.20
C GLN A 26 21.80 -23.45 25.72
N THR A 27 21.96 -24.63 25.12
CA THR A 27 22.54 -24.73 23.76
C THR A 27 21.95 -25.83 22.88
N ALA A 28 20.67 -26.20 23.08
CA ALA A 28 19.99 -27.13 22.18
C ALA A 28 18.50 -26.79 21.92
N PHE A 29 18.16 -25.50 21.96
CA PHE A 29 16.93 -24.99 21.32
C PHE A 29 17.27 -23.87 20.33
N ASN A 30 18.35 -24.06 19.57
CA ASN A 30 18.50 -23.42 18.26
C ASN A 30 18.16 -24.48 17.23
N MET A 31 16.86 -24.78 17.09
CA MET A 31 16.40 -25.12 15.76
C MET A 31 16.58 -23.85 14.94
N ASN A 32 17.64 -23.83 14.13
CA ASN A 32 17.64 -23.10 12.88
C ASN A 32 16.32 -23.48 12.16
N HIS A 33 15.25 -22.74 12.42
CA HIS A 33 14.40 -22.36 11.31
C HIS A 33 15.31 -21.54 10.43
N GLY A 34 15.97 -22.23 9.49
CA GLY A 34 16.50 -21.55 8.33
C GLY A 34 15.37 -20.65 7.87
N SER A 35 15.63 -19.34 7.92
CA SER A 35 14.78 -18.37 7.26
C SER A 35 14.82 -18.79 5.80
N TYR A 36 13.85 -19.61 5.40
CA TYR A 36 13.50 -19.73 4.00
C TYR A 36 13.35 -18.28 3.55
N PRO A 37 14.11 -17.83 2.52
CA PRO A 37 13.85 -16.51 1.98
C PRO A 37 12.35 -16.50 1.70
N GLU A 38 11.65 -15.54 2.31
CA GLU A 38 10.23 -15.34 2.07
C GLU A 38 10.12 -15.27 0.54
N VAL A 39 9.57 -16.31 -0.08
CA VAL A 39 9.36 -16.29 -1.52
C VAL A 39 8.38 -15.16 -1.69
N ASN A 40 8.83 -14.04 -2.21
CA ASN A 40 8.00 -12.87 -2.39
C ASN A 40 7.05 -13.17 -3.55
N VAL A 41 6.01 -13.94 -3.26
CA VAL A 41 4.93 -14.26 -4.18
C VAL A 41 4.13 -12.99 -4.33
N HIS A 42 4.26 -12.36 -5.50
CA HIS A 42 3.40 -11.26 -5.89
C HIS A 42 1.95 -11.76 -5.95
N GLU A 43 1.10 -11.25 -5.08
CA GLU A 43 -0.30 -11.63 -4.97
C GLU A 43 -1.11 -10.97 -6.09
N VAL A 44 -2.06 -11.70 -6.65
CA VAL A 44 -2.93 -11.17 -7.71
C VAL A 44 -3.95 -10.22 -7.12
N VAL A 45 -4.03 -9.01 -7.67
CA VAL A 45 -5.01 -8.00 -7.27
C VAL A 45 -6.35 -8.31 -7.93
N HIS A 46 -7.39 -8.42 -7.10
CA HIS A 46 -8.76 -8.64 -7.55
C HIS A 46 -9.59 -7.37 -7.36
N PHE A 47 -10.62 -7.22 -8.18
CA PHE A 47 -11.60 -6.19 -7.92
C PHE A 47 -12.29 -6.39 -6.57
N GLY A 48 -12.63 -5.29 -5.90
CA GLY A 48 -13.14 -5.28 -4.52
C GLY A 48 -12.05 -5.29 -3.44
N ALA A 49 -10.79 -5.59 -3.79
CA ALA A 49 -9.68 -5.55 -2.83
C ALA A 49 -9.47 -4.14 -2.27
N VAL A 50 -9.14 -4.07 -0.99
CA VAL A 50 -8.63 -2.84 -0.36
C VAL A 50 -7.12 -2.86 -0.55
N ILE A 51 -6.58 -1.85 -1.20
CA ILE A 51 -5.17 -1.77 -1.59
C ILE A 51 -4.50 -0.55 -0.95
N THR A 52 -3.21 -0.67 -0.71
CA THR A 52 -2.33 0.44 -0.36
C THR A 52 -1.35 0.70 -1.50
N LEU A 53 -1.38 1.91 -2.04
CA LEU A 53 -0.54 2.34 -3.16
C LEU A 53 0.72 3.03 -2.62
N GLN A 54 1.89 2.54 -2.99
CA GLN A 54 3.17 3.17 -2.66
C GLN A 54 3.80 3.78 -3.91
N HIS A 55 4.25 5.03 -3.79
CA HIS A 55 4.98 5.72 -4.85
C HIS A 55 6.41 5.17 -4.92
N VAL A 56 6.82 4.70 -6.11
CA VAL A 56 8.11 4.00 -6.28
C VAL A 56 9.31 4.90 -5.96
N SER A 57 9.23 6.18 -6.35
CA SER A 57 10.35 7.12 -6.17
C SER A 57 10.35 7.83 -4.81
N THR A 58 9.37 7.57 -3.93
CA THR A 58 9.35 8.12 -2.56
C THR A 58 9.47 6.99 -1.56
N THR A 59 10.59 6.97 -0.82
CA THR A 59 10.79 5.98 0.26
C THR A 59 9.70 6.12 1.31
N GLY A 60 8.87 5.08 1.47
CA GLY A 60 7.75 5.07 2.41
C GLY A 60 6.58 6.01 2.06
N GLY A 61 6.48 6.47 0.81
CA GLY A 61 5.41 7.37 0.37
C GLY A 61 4.16 6.63 -0.10
N TYR A 62 3.03 6.84 0.57
CA TYR A 62 1.74 6.22 0.27
C TYR A 62 0.71 7.19 -0.26
N LEU A 63 -0.06 6.80 -1.28
CA LEU A 63 -1.19 7.60 -1.74
C LEU A 63 -2.23 7.70 -0.61
N SER A 64 -2.50 8.91 -0.16
CA SER A 64 -3.40 9.18 0.96
C SER A 64 -4.47 10.18 0.59
N SER A 65 -5.65 10.06 1.19
CA SER A 65 -6.63 11.13 1.20
C SER A 65 -6.99 11.52 2.63
N LEU A 66 -6.83 12.81 2.94
CA LEU A 66 -7.05 13.34 4.29
C LEU A 66 -8.42 13.99 4.37
N ASN A 67 -9.05 13.97 5.54
CA ASN A 67 -10.30 14.73 5.78
C ASN A 67 -10.04 16.24 5.89
N ALA A 68 -9.47 16.81 4.84
CA ALA A 68 -9.17 18.21 4.62
C ALA A 68 -9.40 18.51 3.12
N SER A 69 -9.65 19.76 2.77
CA SER A 69 -9.85 20.18 1.38
C SER A 69 -8.73 21.09 0.90
N TYR A 70 -8.51 21.11 -0.42
CA TYR A 70 -7.74 22.17 -1.05
C TYR A 70 -8.36 23.54 -0.67
N PRO A 71 -7.55 24.56 -0.32
CA PRO A 71 -8.08 25.84 0.09
C PRO A 71 -8.68 26.58 -1.11
N LYS A 72 -9.59 27.50 -0.81
CA LYS A 72 -10.09 28.47 -1.79
C LYS A 72 -8.95 29.36 -2.29
N ARG A 73 -8.62 29.22 -3.58
CA ARG A 73 -7.60 30.01 -4.29
C ARG A 73 -7.93 30.01 -5.79
N PRO A 74 -7.35 30.91 -6.61
CA PRO A 74 -7.45 30.78 -8.06
C PRO A 74 -6.99 29.39 -8.52
N ALA A 75 -7.73 28.76 -9.43
CA ALA A 75 -7.47 27.41 -9.92
C ALA A 75 -7.44 26.31 -8.84
N SER A 76 -8.37 26.34 -7.88
CA SER A 76 -8.60 25.26 -6.90
C SER A 76 -10.03 24.73 -6.99
N SER A 77 -10.17 23.41 -6.87
CA SER A 77 -11.47 22.73 -6.87
C SER A 77 -12.21 22.81 -5.54
N GLU A 78 -11.48 23.14 -4.46
CA GLU A 78 -11.95 23.05 -3.06
C GLU A 78 -12.38 21.62 -2.62
N GLN A 79 -11.99 20.59 -3.40
CA GLN A 79 -12.30 19.19 -3.12
C GLN A 79 -11.34 18.58 -2.09
N GLN A 80 -11.61 17.33 -1.67
CA GLN A 80 -10.83 16.66 -0.62
C GLN A 80 -9.39 16.43 -1.09
N LEU A 81 -8.45 16.66 -0.17
CA LEU A 81 -7.02 16.58 -0.41
C LEU A 81 -6.58 15.14 -0.68
N VAL A 82 -5.75 14.96 -1.71
CA VAL A 82 -4.96 13.76 -1.97
C VAL A 82 -3.49 14.14 -1.99
N ALA A 83 -2.66 13.38 -1.27
CA ALA A 83 -1.24 13.64 -1.12
C ALA A 83 -0.48 12.32 -0.89
N VAL A 84 0.85 12.38 -0.83
CA VAL A 84 1.70 11.26 -0.41
C VAL A 84 2.11 11.43 1.06
N ALA A 85 1.77 10.46 1.91
CA ALA A 85 2.13 10.43 3.33
C ALA A 85 3.20 9.37 3.64
N ALA A 86 4.02 9.61 4.69
CA ALA A 86 5.22 8.83 5.00
C ALA A 86 4.98 7.52 5.79
N ALA A 87 3.73 7.11 5.98
CA ALA A 87 3.38 5.88 6.70
C ALA A 87 2.00 5.36 6.27
N ARG A 88 1.79 4.05 6.43
CA ARG A 88 0.46 3.45 6.29
C ARG A 88 -0.46 3.93 7.40
N SER A 89 -1.71 4.21 7.06
CA SER A 89 -2.79 4.57 7.98
C SER A 89 -4.15 4.28 7.34
N ASP A 90 -5.23 4.53 8.05
CA ASP A 90 -6.59 4.43 7.49
C ASP A 90 -6.77 5.33 6.25
N ASP A 91 -6.06 6.46 6.18
CA ASP A 91 -6.07 7.40 5.05
C ASP A 91 -5.36 6.86 3.79
N THR A 92 -4.67 5.71 3.90
CA THR A 92 -3.93 5.06 2.78
C THR A 92 -4.70 3.91 2.13
N SER A 93 -5.93 3.65 2.59
CA SER A 93 -6.74 2.51 2.16
C SER A 93 -7.65 2.89 1.01
N TRP A 94 -7.46 2.26 -0.15
CA TRP A 94 -8.25 2.48 -1.36
C TRP A 94 -8.88 1.17 -1.82
N ARG A 95 -10.18 1.14 -2.08
CA ARG A 95 -10.81 -0.02 -2.71
C ARG A 95 -10.83 0.11 -4.22
N ILE A 96 -10.40 -0.93 -4.93
CA ILE A 96 -10.33 -0.96 -6.39
C ILE A 96 -11.61 -1.58 -6.99
N TYR A 97 -12.29 -0.84 -7.86
CA TYR A 97 -13.50 -1.28 -8.53
C TYR A 97 -13.34 -1.30 -10.04
N ASN A 98 -14.03 -2.20 -10.73
CA ASN A 98 -14.17 -2.15 -12.18
C ASN A 98 -15.11 -1.00 -12.57
N ALA A 99 -14.62 -0.07 -13.39
CA ALA A 99 -15.38 1.09 -13.82
C ALA A 99 -16.64 0.75 -14.64
N SER A 100 -16.68 -0.42 -15.32
CA SER A 100 -17.88 -0.85 -16.05
C SER A 100 -19.07 -1.14 -15.15
N MET A 101 -18.84 -1.32 -13.85
CA MET A 101 -19.84 -1.63 -12.84
C MET A 101 -20.22 -0.40 -12.00
N ARG A 102 -19.87 0.82 -12.46
CA ARG A 102 -20.07 2.08 -11.72
C ARG A 102 -21.47 2.23 -11.13
N SER A 103 -22.52 1.90 -11.90
CA SER A 103 -23.92 1.99 -11.45
C SER A 103 -24.23 1.09 -10.24
N GLU A 104 -23.44 0.03 -10.03
CA GLU A 104 -23.59 -0.91 -8.91
C GLU A 104 -22.82 -0.47 -7.66
N LEU A 105 -21.91 0.53 -7.79
CA LEU A 105 -21.08 1.02 -6.68
C LEU A 105 -21.81 1.94 -5.71
N VAL A 106 -23.00 2.42 -6.09
CA VAL A 106 -23.79 3.42 -5.37
C VAL A 106 -24.15 2.91 -3.95
N ASP A 107 -24.52 1.63 -3.82
CA ASP A 107 -25.08 1.12 -2.57
C ASP A 107 -24.36 -0.11 -1.99
N GLN A 108 -23.28 -0.61 -2.62
CA GLN A 108 -22.65 -1.84 -2.17
C GLN A 108 -21.12 -1.70 -2.04
N ASP A 109 -20.61 -2.16 -0.89
CA ASP A 109 -19.19 -2.33 -0.61
C ASP A 109 -18.66 -3.71 -1.07
N ASP A 110 -19.56 -4.68 -1.31
CA ASP A 110 -19.25 -6.12 -1.44
C ASP A 110 -19.47 -6.72 -2.84
N VAL A 111 -19.66 -5.87 -3.84
CA VAL A 111 -19.78 -6.32 -5.24
C VAL A 111 -18.43 -6.13 -5.85
N GLN A 112 -17.65 -7.20 -6.03
CA GLN A 112 -17.10 -7.68 -7.31
C GLN A 112 -16.63 -9.13 -7.11
N GLY A 113 -16.94 -10.02 -8.06
CA GLY A 113 -16.48 -11.41 -8.02
C GLY A 113 -14.96 -11.54 -8.05
N MET A 114 -14.43 -12.76 -7.97
CA MET A 114 -12.98 -13.07 -8.01
C MET A 114 -12.31 -12.81 -9.39
N HIS A 115 -12.61 -11.67 -10.02
CA HIS A 115 -11.97 -11.21 -11.25
C HIS A 115 -10.72 -10.41 -10.89
N HIS A 116 -9.60 -10.81 -11.47
CA HIS A 116 -8.35 -10.09 -11.32
C HIS A 116 -8.34 -8.80 -12.14
N VAL A 117 -7.55 -7.83 -11.69
CA VAL A 117 -7.30 -6.58 -12.43
C VAL A 117 -6.26 -6.86 -13.51
N SER A 118 -6.68 -6.83 -14.76
CA SER A 118 -5.78 -7.01 -15.91
C SER A 118 -5.16 -5.71 -16.38
N ARG A 119 -4.10 -5.82 -17.18
CA ARG A 119 -3.57 -4.71 -17.98
C ARG A 119 -4.70 -4.05 -18.78
N ASP A 120 -4.66 -2.73 -18.86
CA ASP A 120 -5.63 -1.87 -19.54
C ASP A 120 -7.05 -1.89 -18.94
N ALA A 121 -7.25 -2.57 -17.80
CA ALA A 121 -8.49 -2.46 -17.05
C ALA A 121 -8.73 -1.00 -16.63
N THR A 122 -9.95 -0.51 -16.86
CA THR A 122 -10.39 0.78 -16.31
C THR A 122 -10.97 0.55 -14.92
N VAL A 123 -10.44 1.26 -13.94
CA VAL A 123 -10.75 1.10 -12.53
C VAL A 123 -11.18 2.42 -11.91
N ILE A 124 -11.92 2.31 -10.81
CA ILE A 124 -12.24 3.42 -9.91
C ILE A 124 -11.58 3.09 -8.57
N LEU A 125 -10.86 4.05 -8.00
CA LEU A 125 -10.25 3.91 -6.68
C LEU A 125 -11.09 4.69 -5.66
N ARG A 126 -11.79 3.99 -4.77
CA ARG A 126 -12.57 4.61 -3.70
C ARG A 126 -11.79 4.64 -2.39
N HIS A 127 -11.56 5.82 -1.85
CA HIS A 127 -10.99 5.97 -0.52
C HIS A 127 -11.90 5.32 0.52
N VAL A 128 -11.38 4.40 1.32
CA VAL A 128 -12.19 3.59 2.24
C VAL A 128 -12.81 4.44 3.34
N ALA A 129 -12.05 5.35 3.94
CA ALA A 129 -12.52 6.12 5.09
C ALA A 129 -13.57 7.19 4.71
N THR A 130 -13.48 7.79 3.51
CA THR A 130 -14.37 8.91 3.11
C THR A 130 -15.36 8.58 2.00
N HIS A 131 -15.29 7.38 1.42
CA HIS A 131 -16.11 6.94 0.29
C HIS A 131 -16.03 7.84 -0.95
N LYS A 132 -14.97 8.62 -1.07
CA LYS A 132 -14.71 9.48 -2.22
C LYS A 132 -13.86 8.75 -3.25
N PHE A 133 -14.03 9.09 -4.52
CA PHE A 133 -13.23 8.52 -5.61
C PHE A 133 -11.98 9.35 -5.86
N LEU A 134 -10.86 8.70 -6.18
CA LEU A 134 -9.68 9.36 -6.72
C LEU A 134 -10.05 10.02 -8.05
N HIS A 135 -9.88 11.33 -8.11
CA HIS A 135 -10.44 12.17 -9.15
C HIS A 135 -9.39 13.14 -9.71
N SER A 136 -9.47 13.45 -11.00
CA SER A 136 -8.66 14.52 -11.60
C SER A 136 -9.37 15.19 -12.76
N HIS A 137 -9.07 16.46 -12.96
CA HIS A 137 -9.79 17.35 -13.86
C HIS A 137 -8.83 18.41 -14.41
N GLN A 138 -9.00 18.84 -15.67
CA GLN A 138 -8.02 19.73 -16.32
C GLN A 138 -8.25 21.22 -16.03
N GLU A 139 -9.38 21.53 -15.40
CA GLU A 139 -9.81 22.88 -15.05
C GLU A 139 -8.96 23.50 -13.93
N PHE A 140 -8.29 22.67 -13.11
CA PHE A 140 -7.55 23.09 -11.93
C PHE A 140 -6.11 22.59 -11.98
N ALA A 141 -5.16 23.52 -11.90
CA ALA A 141 -3.73 23.22 -11.93
C ALA A 141 -3.21 22.73 -10.58
N ALA A 142 -2.15 21.93 -10.59
CA ALA A 142 -1.45 21.54 -9.37
C ALA A 142 -0.92 22.78 -8.62
N PRO A 143 -1.08 22.87 -7.29
CA PRO A 143 -0.70 24.07 -6.52
C PRO A 143 0.81 24.32 -6.36
N VAL A 144 1.65 23.29 -6.40
CA VAL A 144 3.09 23.38 -6.11
C VAL A 144 3.90 23.14 -7.37
N THR A 145 3.65 22.03 -8.06
CA THR A 145 4.37 21.72 -9.30
C THR A 145 3.94 22.69 -10.39
N SER A 146 4.80 23.68 -10.64
CA SER A 146 4.58 24.71 -11.65
C SER A 146 4.98 24.22 -13.05
N GLY A 147 4.10 24.43 -14.02
CA GLY A 147 4.31 24.04 -15.41
C GLY A 147 3.00 23.70 -16.11
N GLU A 148 2.97 23.87 -17.44
CA GLU A 148 1.87 23.35 -18.24
C GLU A 148 1.82 21.82 -18.11
N GLY A 149 0.63 21.26 -17.92
CA GLY A 149 0.42 19.81 -17.94
C GLY A 149 0.44 19.10 -16.59
N HIS A 150 0.44 19.81 -15.46
CA HIS A 150 0.17 19.25 -14.13
C HIS A 150 -1.19 19.71 -13.59
N TRP A 151 -2.08 18.76 -13.35
CA TRP A 151 -3.43 19.01 -12.85
C TRP A 151 -3.61 18.50 -11.44
N GLU A 152 -4.53 19.15 -10.72
CA GLU A 152 -4.92 18.77 -9.37
C GLU A 152 -5.50 17.34 -9.36
N VAL A 153 -5.09 16.57 -8.36
CA VAL A 153 -5.68 15.27 -8.02
C VAL A 153 -6.32 15.41 -6.65
N THR A 154 -7.56 14.93 -6.55
CA THR A 154 -8.43 15.12 -5.41
C THR A 154 -9.12 13.80 -5.06
N ALA A 155 -9.86 13.81 -3.95
CA ALA A 155 -10.90 12.84 -3.71
C ALA A 155 -12.26 13.53 -3.81
N TYR A 156 -13.15 13.02 -4.67
CA TYR A 156 -14.44 13.65 -4.97
C TYR A 156 -15.63 12.73 -4.74
N GLY A 157 -16.80 13.32 -4.52
CA GLY A 157 -18.03 12.58 -4.24
C GLY A 157 -18.28 12.30 -2.76
N MET A 158 -19.04 11.24 -2.50
CA MET A 158 -19.49 10.77 -1.19
C MET A 158 -20.06 9.35 -1.31
N ARG A 159 -20.41 8.71 -0.19
CA ARG A 159 -21.17 7.45 -0.22
C ARG A 159 -22.48 7.64 -0.99
N GLY A 160 -22.82 6.73 -1.90
CA GLY A 160 -24.00 6.86 -2.77
C GLY A 160 -23.77 7.76 -3.99
N PHE A 161 -22.59 8.35 -4.16
CA PHE A 161 -22.28 9.13 -5.34
C PHE A 161 -21.95 8.20 -6.51
N GLU A 162 -22.63 8.39 -7.65
CA GLU A 162 -22.38 7.61 -8.87
C GLU A 162 -21.00 7.90 -9.47
N GLY A 163 -20.49 9.12 -9.25
CA GLY A 163 -19.25 9.60 -9.86
C GLY A 163 -19.40 9.91 -11.35
N ASP A 164 -18.30 10.26 -11.98
CA ASP A 164 -18.24 10.57 -13.40
C ASP A 164 -16.94 10.04 -14.03
N ALA A 165 -16.76 10.27 -15.33
CA ALA A 165 -15.63 9.72 -16.07
C ALA A 165 -14.26 10.31 -15.67
N ASN A 166 -14.21 11.34 -14.81
CA ASN A 166 -12.97 11.86 -14.21
C ASN A 166 -12.49 11.01 -13.01
N ASP A 167 -13.24 9.98 -12.61
CA ASP A 167 -12.79 9.00 -11.61
C ASP A 167 -12.18 7.74 -12.26
N ASP A 168 -12.19 7.65 -13.59
CA ASP A 168 -11.74 6.46 -14.34
C ASP A 168 -10.22 6.49 -14.55
N TRP A 169 -9.53 5.45 -14.07
CA TRP A 169 -8.09 5.27 -14.24
C TRP A 169 -7.79 3.95 -14.96
N VAL A 170 -6.93 3.98 -15.95
CA VAL A 170 -6.46 2.79 -16.67
C VAL A 170 -5.20 2.26 -16.00
N VAL A 171 -5.22 0.98 -15.63
CA VAL A 171 -4.10 0.29 -14.98
C VAL A 171 -3.12 -0.22 -16.04
N GLU A 172 -1.87 0.24 -15.96
CA GLU A 172 -0.81 -0.14 -16.90
C GLU A 172 0.39 -0.75 -16.17
N PRO A 173 0.41 -2.08 -15.90
CA PRO A 173 1.56 -2.74 -15.31
C PRO A 173 2.79 -2.63 -16.20
N LEU A 174 3.99 -2.43 -15.63
CA LEU A 174 5.22 -2.43 -16.42
C LEU A 174 5.54 -3.81 -17.01
N ARG A 175 5.03 -4.88 -16.38
CA ARG A 175 5.20 -6.26 -16.81
C ARG A 175 3.97 -7.09 -16.48
N GLY A 176 3.78 -8.18 -17.20
CA GLY A 176 2.65 -9.10 -16.99
C GLY A 176 1.33 -8.59 -17.57
N ALA A 177 0.36 -9.49 -17.67
CA ALA A 177 -1.00 -9.18 -18.13
C ALA A 177 -1.97 -8.92 -16.97
N VAL A 178 -1.57 -9.23 -15.74
CA VAL A 178 -2.38 -9.14 -14.52
C VAL A 178 -1.63 -8.30 -13.50
N LEU A 179 -2.33 -7.38 -12.83
CA LEU A 179 -1.80 -6.56 -11.75
C LEU A 179 -1.54 -7.45 -10.53
N THR A 180 -0.35 -7.30 -9.95
CA THR A 180 0.05 -8.03 -8.74
C THR A 180 0.74 -7.09 -7.75
N THR A 181 0.81 -7.48 -6.48
CA THR A 181 1.58 -6.74 -5.46
C THR A 181 3.03 -6.58 -5.87
N ALA A 182 3.65 -5.46 -5.49
CA ALA A 182 5.04 -5.09 -5.81
C ALA A 182 5.44 -5.10 -7.31
N THR A 183 4.51 -5.28 -8.24
CA THR A 183 4.74 -5.01 -9.67
C THR A 183 4.55 -3.52 -9.94
N PRO A 184 5.58 -2.77 -10.39
CA PRO A 184 5.41 -1.38 -10.73
C PRO A 184 4.42 -1.21 -11.88
N PHE A 185 3.59 -0.20 -11.79
CA PHE A 185 2.57 0.12 -12.78
C PHE A 185 2.29 1.62 -12.79
N ARG A 186 1.60 2.08 -13.83
CA ARG A 186 1.11 3.44 -13.96
C ARG A 186 -0.42 3.46 -13.88
N LEU A 187 -0.97 4.56 -13.39
CA LEU A 187 -2.40 4.85 -13.43
C LEU A 187 -2.62 6.01 -14.39
N ARG A 188 -3.19 5.72 -15.56
CA ARG A 188 -3.50 6.75 -16.57
C ARG A 188 -4.94 7.21 -16.42
N HIS A 189 -5.16 8.49 -16.16
CA HIS A 189 -6.48 9.08 -16.15
C HIS A 189 -7.15 8.92 -17.52
N ARG A 190 -8.34 8.31 -17.55
CA ARG A 190 -8.93 7.82 -18.79
C ARG A 190 -9.31 8.93 -19.76
N LEU A 191 -9.88 10.03 -19.27
CA LEU A 191 -10.35 11.13 -20.11
C LEU A 191 -9.20 11.97 -20.68
N THR A 192 -8.19 12.24 -19.86
CA THR A 192 -7.16 13.22 -20.19
C THR A 192 -5.85 12.59 -20.64
N GLY A 193 -5.66 11.28 -20.39
CA GLY A 193 -4.43 10.56 -20.68
C GLY A 193 -3.23 10.95 -19.83
N CYS A 194 -3.39 11.81 -18.80
CA CYS A 194 -2.32 12.11 -17.85
C CYS A 194 -2.14 10.95 -16.87
N TYR A 195 -0.97 10.85 -16.25
CA TYR A 195 -0.66 9.82 -15.28
C TYR A 195 -0.67 10.37 -13.86
N LEU A 196 -1.19 9.57 -12.92
CA LEU A 196 -1.07 9.84 -11.50
C LEU A 196 0.40 9.84 -11.12
N ALA A 197 0.90 10.98 -10.65
CA ALA A 197 2.32 11.16 -10.38
C ALA A 197 2.58 11.94 -9.10
N SER A 198 3.76 11.74 -8.55
CA SER A 198 4.28 12.52 -7.45
C SER A 198 5.79 12.72 -7.62
N ARG A 199 6.33 13.75 -6.97
CA ARG A 199 7.75 14.11 -7.10
C ARG A 199 8.36 14.37 -5.74
N GLU A 200 9.53 13.80 -5.49
CA GLU A 200 10.29 14.09 -4.29
C GLU A 200 10.58 15.60 -4.20
N GLY A 201 10.36 16.19 -3.03
CA GLY A 201 10.55 17.62 -2.80
C GLY A 201 9.38 18.53 -3.22
N ALA A 202 8.36 18.03 -3.94
CA ALA A 202 7.14 18.78 -4.21
C ALA A 202 6.21 18.76 -2.99
N GLN A 203 6.52 19.56 -1.97
CA GLN A 203 5.74 19.60 -0.72
C GLN A 203 4.61 20.62 -0.78
N LEU A 204 3.43 20.19 -0.37
CA LEU A 204 2.28 21.06 -0.18
C LEU A 204 2.57 22.11 0.92
N PRO A 205 2.03 23.33 0.80
CA PRO A 205 2.14 24.35 1.85
C PRO A 205 1.48 23.90 3.17
N GLU A 206 1.48 24.78 4.17
CA GLU A 206 0.94 24.51 5.52
C GLU A 206 -0.48 23.91 5.50
N TRP A 207 -1.35 24.36 4.59
CA TRP A 207 -2.72 23.83 4.45
C TRP A 207 -2.78 22.37 4.00
N GLY A 208 -1.72 21.85 3.38
CA GLY A 208 -1.55 20.46 2.98
C GLY A 208 -0.58 19.70 3.89
N PHE A 209 -0.30 20.23 5.09
CA PHE A 209 0.48 19.59 6.15
C PHE A 209 1.93 19.24 5.77
N GLY A 210 2.51 19.91 4.76
CA GLY A 210 3.85 19.58 4.28
C GLY A 210 3.95 18.23 3.57
N LEU A 211 2.82 17.58 3.27
CA LEU A 211 2.78 16.31 2.56
C LEU A 211 3.20 16.48 1.12
N GLN A 212 3.67 15.41 0.50
CA GLN A 212 4.14 15.46 -0.88
C GLN A 212 2.95 15.51 -1.85
N GLU A 213 3.00 16.42 -2.81
CA GLU A 213 1.93 16.68 -3.78
C GLU A 213 1.70 15.49 -4.70
N VAL A 214 0.43 15.21 -4.99
CA VAL A 214 0.02 14.28 -6.05
C VAL A 214 -0.59 15.10 -7.17
N THR A 215 -0.16 14.83 -8.40
CA THR A 215 -0.64 15.50 -9.60
C THR A 215 -1.06 14.47 -10.64
N CYS A 216 -1.85 14.89 -11.62
CA CYS A 216 -2.01 14.15 -12.85
C CYS A 216 -1.21 14.87 -13.93
N THR A 217 -0.24 14.21 -14.56
CA THR A 217 0.65 14.87 -15.53
C THR A 217 0.83 14.11 -16.82
N ARG A 218 1.00 14.85 -17.93
CA ARG A 218 1.48 14.29 -19.21
C ARG A 218 3.00 14.40 -19.35
N ASP A 219 3.66 15.03 -18.38
CA ASP A 219 5.11 15.14 -18.37
C ASP A 219 5.76 13.76 -18.23
N GLU A 220 6.69 13.47 -19.14
CA GLU A 220 7.44 12.22 -19.20
C GLU A 220 8.66 12.21 -18.25
N ALA A 221 8.87 13.27 -17.45
CA ALA A 221 9.95 13.37 -16.48
C ALA A 221 9.89 12.34 -15.32
N GLY A 222 8.91 11.45 -15.32
CA GLY A 222 8.75 10.35 -14.35
C GLY A 222 8.02 10.76 -13.07
N GLY A 223 8.06 9.85 -12.09
CA GLY A 223 7.29 9.98 -10.83
C GLY A 223 5.86 9.43 -10.91
N ASP A 224 5.55 8.69 -11.97
CA ASP A 224 4.24 8.11 -12.29
C ASP A 224 4.15 6.61 -11.96
N LEU A 225 5.20 6.05 -11.35
CA LEU A 225 5.28 4.64 -10.98
C LEU A 225 4.79 4.41 -9.56
N TRP A 226 3.86 3.48 -9.43
CA TRP A 226 3.28 3.02 -8.19
C TRP A 226 3.43 1.50 -8.07
N ILE A 227 3.40 0.99 -6.84
CA ILE A 227 3.20 -0.43 -6.56
C ILE A 227 2.01 -0.60 -5.62
N ILE A 228 1.39 -1.78 -5.66
CA ILE A 228 0.52 -2.23 -4.58
C ILE A 228 1.42 -2.82 -3.50
N ASP A 229 1.51 -2.12 -2.36
CA ASP A 229 2.34 -2.49 -1.21
C ASP A 229 1.61 -3.47 -0.27
N ALA A 230 0.29 -3.42 -0.23
CA ALA A 230 -0.56 -4.38 0.49
C ALA A 230 -1.96 -4.49 -0.12
N ILE A 231 -2.59 -5.64 0.11
CA ILE A 231 -4.01 -5.93 -0.14
C ILE A 231 -4.71 -6.40 1.14
#